data_AF-A0A533SER2-F1
#
_entry.id   AF-A0A533SER2-F1
#
_cell.length_a   1.000
_cell.length_b   1.000
_cell.length_c   1.000
_cell.angle_alpha   90.00
_cell.angle_beta   90.00
_cell.angle_gamma   90.00
#
_symmetry.space_group_name_H-M   'P 1'
#
loop_
_entity.id
_entity.type
_entity.pdbx_description
1 polymer ?
#
loop_
_entity_poly.entity_id
_entity_poly.type
_entity_poly.pdbx_seq_one_letter_code
_entity_poly.pdbx_strand_id
1 'polypeptide(L)' 'MLEKPAVPDQSIMTALWDAYGLRIRQVAFLPLGADVNTAVYRVISAGEEAPFPKLRTT' A
#
# COMPACT_ATOMS: atom_id res chain seq x y z
N MET A 1 13.50 12.73 5.64
CA MET A 1 12.06 12.40 5.77
C MET A 1 11.69 11.55 4.56
N LEU A 2 10.97 10.44 4.75
CA LEU A 2 10.50 9.66 3.61
C LEU A 2 9.30 10.34 2.98
N GLU A 3 9.34 10.53 1.67
CA GLU A 3 8.28 11.15 0.89
C GLU A 3 7.37 10.08 0.28
N LYS A 4 6.07 10.40 0.17
CA LYS A 4 5.12 9.51 -0.49
C LYS A 4 5.50 9.45 -1.98
N PRO A 5 5.70 8.25 -2.56
CA PRO A 5 5.90 8.11 -3.99
C PRO A 5 4.74 8.72 -4.78
N ALA A 6 5.03 9.20 -5.99
CA ALA A 6 4.02 9.69 -6.93
C ALA A 6 3.21 8.55 -7.59
N VAL A 7 2.85 7.53 -6.81
CA VAL A 7 2.00 6.42 -7.23
C VAL A 7 0.58 6.72 -6.73
N PRO A 8 -0.43 6.73 -7.62
CA PRO A 8 -1.82 6.92 -7.21
C PRO A 8 -2.30 5.78 -6.29
N ASP A 9 -3.00 6.13 -5.22
CA ASP A 9 -3.54 5.13 -4.28
C ASP A 9 -4.47 4.14 -4.99
N GLN A 10 -5.22 4.60 -5.99
CA GLN A 10 -6.11 3.76 -6.79
C GLN A 10 -5.35 2.67 -7.56
N SER A 11 -4.15 2.96 -8.06
CA SER A 11 -3.31 1.95 -8.72
C SER A 11 -2.85 0.86 -7.74
N ILE A 12 -2.51 1.25 -6.50
CA ILE A 12 -2.17 0.30 -5.43
C ILE A 12 -3.39 -0.57 -5.09
N MET A 13 -4.58 0.03 -4.98
CA MET A 13 -5.82 -0.70 -4.68
C MET A 13 -6.19 -1.68 -5.80
N THR A 14 -6.09 -1.26 -7.06
CA THR A 14 -6.33 -2.13 -8.22
C THR A 14 -5.35 -3.30 -8.24
N ALA A 15 -4.05 -3.06 -7.99
CA ALA A 15 -3.05 -4.12 -7.94
C ALA A 15 -3.32 -5.12 -6.81
N LEU A 16 -3.77 -4.65 -5.63
CA LEU A 16 -4.12 -5.52 -4.51
C LEU A 16 -5.38 -6.34 -4.78
N TRP A 17 -6.34 -5.79 -5.52
CA TRP A 17 -7.51 -6.54 -5.98
C TRP A 17 -7.14 -7.59 -7.03
N ASP A 18 -6.35 -7.22 -8.03
CA ASP A 18 -5.95 -8.11 -9.13
C ASP A 18 -5.08 -9.28 -8.64
N ALA A 19 -4.06 -9.00 -7.83
CA ALA A 19 -3.10 -10.01 -7.39
C ALA A 19 -3.60 -10.86 -6.21
N TYR A 20 -4.45 -10.28 -5.33
CA TYR A 20 -4.82 -10.93 -4.05
C TYR A 20 -6.33 -10.96 -3.78
N GLY A 21 -7.17 -10.41 -4.64
CA GLY A 21 -8.62 -10.33 -4.40
C GLY A 21 -8.99 -9.43 -3.20
N LEU A 22 -8.10 -8.53 -2.77
CA LEU A 22 -8.32 -7.70 -1.58
C LEU A 22 -9.11 -6.43 -1.92
N ARG A 23 -10.31 -6.28 -1.35
CA ARG A 23 -11.11 -5.06 -1.48
C ARG A 23 -10.67 -4.02 -0.46
N ILE A 24 -9.74 -3.18 -0.88
CA ILE A 24 -9.25 -2.05 -0.09
C ILE A 24 -10.19 -0.85 -0.25
N ARG A 25 -10.50 -0.16 0.84
CA ARG A 25 -11.24 1.11 0.87
C ARG A 25 -10.35 2.33 0.99
N GLN A 26 -9.23 2.17 1.68
CA GLN A 26 -8.29 3.27 1.89
C GLN A 26 -6.87 2.76 1.95
N VAL A 27 -5.95 3.56 1.42
CA VAL A 27 -4.51 3.38 1.50
C VAL A 27 -3.92 4.64 2.14
N ALA A 28 -3.03 4.48 3.12
CA ALA A 28 -2.33 5.59 3.78
C ALA A 28 -0.83 5.31 3.79
N PHE A 29 -0.04 6.28 3.31
CA PHE A 29 1.42 6.18 3.32
C PHE A 29 1.95 6.26 4.76
N LEU A 30 2.88 5.36 5.10
CA LEU A 30 3.58 5.34 6.37
C LEU A 30 5.06 5.67 6.12
N PRO A 31 5.61 6.76 6.69
CA PRO A 31 7.01 7.13 6.56
C PRO A 31 7.89 6.28 7.51
N LEU A 32 7.80 4.96 7.40
CA LEU A 32 8.41 3.98 8.30
C LEU A 32 9.50 3.10 7.63
N GLY A 33 9.85 3.38 6.38
CA GLY A 33 10.88 2.63 5.65
C GLY A 33 12.29 2.95 6.14
N ALA A 34 13.13 1.92 6.26
CA ALA A 34 14.58 2.06 6.44
C ALA A 34 15.36 1.86 5.14
N ASP A 35 14.65 1.66 4.02
CA ASP A 35 15.20 1.36 2.70
C ASP A 35 14.73 2.42 1.70
N VAL A 36 15.67 2.95 0.92
CA VAL A 36 15.44 4.07 -0.02
C VAL A 36 14.49 3.72 -1.17
N ASN A 37 14.28 2.43 -1.45
CA ASN A 37 13.44 1.95 -2.56
C ASN A 37 12.15 1.27 -2.07
N THR A 38 11.81 1.41 -0.79
CA THR A 38 10.64 0.76 -0.20
C THR A 38 9.69 1.79 0.40
N ALA A 39 8.46 1.84 -0.13
CA ALA A 39 7.36 2.60 0.44
C ALA A 39 6.42 1.69 1.23
N VAL A 40 6.07 2.11 2.45
CA VAL A 40 5.18 1.34 3.34
C VAL A 40 3.81 2.00 3.34
N TYR A 41 2.77 1.19 3.19
CA TYR A 41 1.39 1.65 3.21
C TYR A 41 0.57 0.86 4.23
N ARG A 42 -0.34 1.55 4.93
CA ARG A 42 -1.44 0.95 5.66
C ARG A 42 -2.63 0.86 4.72
N VAL A 43 -3.28 -0.30 4.69
CA VAL A 43 -4.52 -0.51 3.93
C VAL A 43 -5.67 -0.78 4.89
N ILE A 44 -6.88 -0.37 4.52
CA ILE A 44 -8.11 -0.64 5.27
C ILE A 44 -9.08 -1.37 4.35
N SER A 45 -9.44 -2.60 4.68
CA SER A 45 -10.39 -3.43 3.93
C SER A 45 -11.83 -3.18 4.37
N ALA A 46 -12.78 -3.50 3.49
CA ALA A 46 -14.21 -3.36 3.78
C ALA A 46 -14.77 -4.42 4.76
N GLY A 47 -13.96 -5.40 5.18
CA GLY A 47 -14.27 -6.41 6.19
C GLY A 47 -13.04 -6.64 7.06
N GLU A 48 -13.28 -7.00 8.33
CA GLU A 48 -12.36 -7.03 9.48
C GLU A 48 -10.85 -7.16 9.17
N GLU A 49 -10.09 -6.24 9.77
CA GLU A 49 -8.61 -6.12 9.84
C GLU A 49 -7.81 -6.52 8.60
N ALA A 50 -7.39 -5.49 7.85
CA ALA A 50 -6.58 -5.66 6.65
C ALA A 50 -5.11 -6.03 6.98
N PRO A 51 -4.51 -7.02 6.29
CA PRO A 51 -3.09 -7.32 6.41
C PRO A 51 -2.22 -6.20 5.83
N PHE A 52 -0.96 -6.08 6.27
CA PHE A 52 0.03 -5.07 5.83
C PHE A 52 0.75 -5.50 4.52
N PRO A 53 0.40 -4.96 3.34
CA PRO A 53 1.16 -5.26 2.12
C PRO A 53 2.47 -4.47 2.09
N LYS A 54 3.59 -5.14 1.81
CA LYS A 54 4.89 -4.52 1.54
C LYS A 54 5.15 -4.58 0.03
N LEU A 55 5.18 -3.42 -0.62
CA LEU A 55 5.44 -3.31 -2.05
C LEU A 55 6.94 -3.08 -2.30
N ARG A 56 7.49 -3.73 -3.32
CA ARG A 56 8.86 -3.55 -3.81
C ARG A 56 8.80 -3.19 -5.28
N THR A 57 9.37 -2.06 -5.66
CA THR A 57 9.63 -1.68 -7.05
C THR A 57 11.06 -2.09 -7.41
N THR A 58 11.21 -2.91 -8.46
CA THR A 58 12.49 -3.26 -9.09
C THR A 58 12.97 -2.17 -10.03
#